data_AF-A0A1A3BGX0-F1
#
_entry.id   AF-A0A1A3BGX0-F1
#
_cell.length_a   1.000
_cell.length_b   1.000
_cell.length_c   1.000
_cell.angle_alpha   90.00
_cell.angle_beta   90.00
_cell.angle_gamma   90.00
#
_symmetry.space_group_name_H-M   'P 1'
#
loop_
_entity.id
_entity.type
_entity.pdbx_description
1 polymer ?
#
loop_
_entity_poly.entity_id
_entity_poly.type
_entity_poly.pdbx_seq_one_letter_code
_entity_poly.pdbx_strand_id
1 'polypeptide(L)'
;MLGPAEDGGWWVLGVSRPEMADCLRTVPMSQPDTGALTAAALRNGGIDVAMVDELADFDTVDDLETVRRKCLADSRFLRATDSVRI
;
A
#
# COMPACT_ATOMS: atom_id res chain seq x y z
N MET A 1 -7.87 5.86 -6.44
CA MET A 1 -7.47 5.83 -5.01
C MET A 1 -6.07 5.26 -4.88
N LEU A 2 -5.31 5.68 -3.87
CA LEU A 2 -3.95 5.21 -3.60
C LEU A 2 -3.77 4.99 -2.09
N GLY A 3 -3.27 3.82 -1.70
CA GLY A 3 -2.91 3.50 -0.31
C GLY A 3 -1.39 3.39 -0.17
N PRO A 4 -0.72 4.32 0.53
CA PRO A 4 0.73 4.29 0.73
C PRO A 4 1.16 3.09 1.56
N ALA A 5 2.34 2.55 1.27
CA ALA A 5 3.00 1.57 2.12
C ALA A 5 4.04 2.25 3.02
N GLU A 6 4.22 1.77 4.25
CA GLU A 6 5.18 2.34 5.22
C GLU A 6 6.64 2.29 4.72
N ASP A 7 6.96 1.42 3.76
CA ASP A 7 8.29 1.28 3.17
C ASP A 7 8.59 2.29 2.03
N GLY A 8 7.60 3.11 1.67
CA GLY A 8 7.70 4.11 0.62
C GLY A 8 6.99 3.75 -0.69
N GLY A 9 6.47 2.53 -0.82
CA GLY A 9 5.65 2.08 -1.94
C GLY A 9 4.17 2.42 -1.80
N TRP A 10 3.32 1.53 -2.31
CA TRP A 10 1.86 1.56 -2.11
C TRP A 10 1.30 0.12 -2.09
N TRP A 11 0.37 -0.16 -1.18
CA TRP A 11 -0.28 -1.47 -1.06
C TRP A 11 -1.54 -1.58 -1.94
N VAL A 12 -2.09 -0.45 -2.39
CA VAL A 12 -3.19 -0.44 -3.37
C VAL A 12 -3.17 0.77 -4.29
N LEU A 13 -3.42 0.51 -5.56
CA LEU A 13 -3.79 1.50 -6.57
C LEU A 13 -5.09 1.06 -7.25
N GLY A 14 -6.13 1.90 -7.11
CA GLY A 14 -7.41 1.70 -7.78
C GLY A 14 -7.66 2.78 -8.83
N VAL A 15 -7.83 2.36 -10.09
CA VAL A 15 -8.18 3.25 -11.22
C VAL A 15 -9.49 2.80 -11.88
N SER A 16 -10.26 3.76 -12.40
CA SER A 16 -11.53 3.47 -13.07
C SER A 16 -11.36 3.01 -14.53
N ARG A 17 -10.24 3.41 -15.15
CA ARG A 17 -9.85 3.06 -16.52
C ARG A 17 -8.33 2.81 -16.55
N PRO A 18 -7.85 1.84 -17.31
CA PRO A 18 -6.44 1.43 -17.29
C PRO A 18 -5.48 2.55 -17.71
N GLU A 19 -5.87 3.40 -18.66
CA GLU A 19 -5.05 4.52 -19.15
C GLU A 19 -4.73 5.57 -18.08
N MET A 20 -5.51 5.62 -17.00
CA MET A 20 -5.21 6.50 -15.85
C MET A 20 -3.90 6.13 -15.17
N ALA A 21 -3.44 4.88 -15.32
CA ALA A 21 -2.20 4.39 -14.73
C ALA A 21 -1.01 4.45 -15.71
N ASP A 22 -1.15 5.03 -16.90
CA ASP A 22 -0.05 5.07 -17.88
C ASP A 22 1.17 5.85 -17.37
N CYS A 23 0.97 6.82 -16.48
CA CYS A 23 2.05 7.57 -15.84
C CYS A 23 2.98 6.68 -14.97
N LEU A 24 2.54 5.49 -14.55
CA LEU A 24 3.38 4.57 -13.78
C LEU A 24 4.62 4.13 -14.55
N ARG A 25 4.58 4.15 -15.90
CA ARG A 25 5.72 3.77 -16.75
C ARG A 25 6.93 4.66 -16.55
N THR A 26 6.74 5.87 -16.01
CA THR A 26 7.81 6.84 -15.75
C THR A 26 8.16 6.94 -14.26
N VAL A 27 7.47 6.21 -13.40
CA VAL A 27 7.74 6.22 -11.95
C VAL A 27 8.85 5.21 -11.65
N PRO A 28 9.95 5.62 -10.99
CA PRO A 28 10.93 4.69 -10.45
C PRO A 28 10.26 3.74 -9.46
N MET A 29 10.30 2.44 -9.77
CA MET A 29 9.77 1.40 -8.90
C MET A 29 10.83 0.95 -7.89
N SER A 30 10.37 0.38 -6.77
CA SER A 30 11.24 -0.17 -5.72
C SER A 30 12.18 0.87 -5.11
N GLN A 31 11.67 2.08 -4.86
CA GLN A 31 12.37 3.15 -4.15
C GLN A 31 11.55 3.61 -2.95
N PRO A 32 12.18 4.17 -1.89
CA PRO A 32 11.47 4.68 -0.71
C PRO A 32 10.51 5.85 -0.99
N ASP A 33 10.52 6.40 -2.21
CA ASP A 33 9.65 7.49 -2.63
C ASP A 33 8.70 7.08 -3.78
N THR A 34 8.65 5.80 -4.17
CA THR A 34 7.80 5.30 -5.27
C THR A 34 6.33 5.70 -5.10
N GLY A 35 5.78 5.60 -3.89
CA GLY A 35 4.41 5.99 -3.56
C GLY A 35 4.16 7.48 -3.73
N ALA A 36 5.07 8.31 -3.21
CA ALA A 36 4.99 9.76 -3.36
C ALA A 36 5.10 10.20 -4.83
N LEU A 37 6.04 9.60 -5.58
CA LEU A 37 6.21 9.85 -7.00
C LEU A 37 5.00 9.36 -7.81
N THR A 38 4.39 8.23 -7.44
CA THR A 38 3.15 7.74 -8.05
C THR A 38 2.00 8.73 -7.85
N ALA A 39 1.80 9.21 -6.63
CA ALA A 39 0.76 10.19 -6.32
C ALA A 39 0.97 11.50 -7.11
N ALA A 40 2.22 11.97 -7.20
CA ALA A 40 2.57 13.14 -7.98
C ALA A 40 2.31 12.94 -9.49
N ALA A 41 2.71 11.79 -10.04
CA ALA A 41 2.52 11.47 -11.45
C ALA A 41 1.03 11.43 -11.84
N LEU A 42 0.18 10.82 -11.01
CA LEU A 42 -1.28 10.80 -11.21
C LEU A 42 -1.87 12.22 -11.18
N ARG A 43 -1.51 13.03 -10.17
CA ARG A 43 -2.00 14.42 -10.05
C ARG A 43 -1.54 15.30 -11.21
N ASN A 44 -0.29 15.14 -11.65
CA ASN A 44 0.24 15.85 -12.82
C ASN A 44 -0.49 15.44 -14.12
N GLY A 45 -1.02 14.21 -14.18
CA GLY A 45 -1.90 13.74 -15.24
C GLY A 45 -3.35 14.23 -15.14
N GLY A 46 -3.68 15.11 -14.19
CA GLY A 46 -5.03 15.64 -13.98
C GLY A 46 -5.99 14.68 -13.28
N ILE A 47 -5.47 13.63 -12.64
CA ILE A 47 -6.29 12.65 -11.91
C ILE A 47 -6.44 13.11 -10.45
N ASP A 48 -7.68 13.16 -9.97
CA ASP A 48 -7.95 13.30 -8.55
C ASP A 48 -7.67 11.99 -7.81
N VAL A 49 -6.81 12.05 -6.80
CA VAL A 49 -6.30 10.88 -6.09
C VAL A 49 -6.82 10.91 -4.65
N ALA A 50 -7.88 10.13 -4.40
CA ALA A 50 -8.30 9.81 -3.04
C ALA A 50 -7.23 8.95 -2.35
N MET A 51 -6.67 9.44 -1.24
CA MET A 51 -5.75 8.69 -0.40
C MET A 51 -6.55 7.80 0.56
N VAL A 52 -6.09 6.56 0.75
CA VAL A 52 -6.57 5.68 1.83
C VAL A 52 -5.45 5.46 2.85
N ASP A 53 -5.77 4.75 3.93
CA ASP A 53 -4.85 4.53 5.04
C ASP A 53 -3.51 3.96 4.57
N GLU A 54 -2.44 4.47 5.18
CA GLU A 54 -1.10 3.90 5.07
C GLU A 54 -1.01 2.63 5.92
N LEU A 55 -0.49 1.57 5.33
CA LEU A 55 -0.34 0.25 5.96
C LEU A 55 1.07 -0.29 5.73
N ALA A 56 1.55 -1.12 6.65
CA ALA A 56 2.76 -1.91 6.44
C ALA A 56 2.46 -3.09 5.51
N ASP A 57 3.43 -3.42 4.66
CA ASP A 57 3.42 -4.67 3.91
C ASP A 57 3.67 -5.87 4.84
N PHE A 58 3.27 -7.06 4.38
CA PHE A 58 3.45 -8.31 5.11
C PHE A 58 4.21 -9.30 4.22
N ASP A 59 5.53 -9.30 4.34
CA ASP A 59 6.40 -10.15 3.54
C ASP A 59 6.91 -11.36 4.34
N THR A 60 7.12 -11.17 5.63
CA THR A 60 7.77 -12.14 6.51
C THR A 60 7.05 -12.31 7.85
N VAL A 61 7.47 -13.33 8.61
CA VAL A 61 6.94 -13.57 9.96
C VAL A 61 7.25 -12.40 10.90
N ASP A 62 8.35 -11.67 10.67
CA ASP A 62 8.76 -10.55 11.51
C ASP A 62 7.78 -9.35 11.39
N ASP A 63 7.03 -9.27 10.29
CA ASP A 63 6.04 -8.21 10.04
C ASP A 63 4.69 -8.47 10.76
N LEU A 64 4.50 -9.66 11.32
CA LEU A 64 3.23 -10.10 11.90
C LEU A 64 2.72 -9.13 12.97
N GLU A 65 3.58 -8.72 13.92
CA GLU A 65 3.13 -7.86 15.02
C GLU A 65 2.63 -6.51 14.51
N THR A 66 3.32 -5.94 13.50
CA THR A 66 2.92 -4.67 12.89
C THR A 66 1.53 -4.77 12.27
N VAL A 67 1.26 -5.80 11.47
CA VAL A 67 -0.05 -5.98 10.84
C VAL A 67 -1.14 -6.37 11.84
N ARG A 68 -0.82 -7.20 12.85
CA ARG A 68 -1.76 -7.58 13.91
C ARG A 68 -2.29 -6.37 14.67
N ARG A 69 -1.45 -5.37 14.96
CA ARG A 69 -1.86 -4.13 15.66
C ARG A 69 -2.88 -3.28 14.88
N LYS A 70 -2.96 -3.45 13.56
CA LYS A 70 -3.95 -2.77 12.70
C LYS A 70 -5.27 -3.54 12.56
N CYS A 71 -5.31 -4.79 13.01
CA CYS A 71 -6.47 -5.65 12.88
C CYS A 71 -7.45 -5.50 14.05
N LEU A 72 -8.75 -5.65 13.77
CA LEU A 72 -9.76 -5.89 14.80
C LEU A 72 -9.49 -7.22 15.51
N ALA A 73 -9.81 -7.29 16.80
CA ALA A 73 -9.53 -8.45 17.67
C ALA A 73 -10.11 -9.79 17.15
N ASP A 74 -11.20 -9.76 16.39
CA ASP A 74 -11.88 -10.93 15.82
C ASP A 74 -11.54 -11.18 14.33
N SER A 75 -10.57 -10.45 13.78
CA SER A 75 -10.18 -10.56 12.38
C SER A 75 -9.71 -11.98 12.03
N ARG A 76 -9.88 -12.34 10.76
CA ARG A 76 -9.36 -13.62 10.25
C ARG A 76 -7.83 -13.66 10.28
N PHE A 77 -7.16 -12.52 10.10
CA PHE A 77 -5.70 -12.43 10.13
C PHE A 77 -5.14 -12.72 11.53
N LEU A 78 -5.73 -12.13 12.59
CA LEU A 78 -5.34 -12.44 13.96
C LEU A 78 -5.54 -13.93 14.27
N ARG A 79 -6.73 -14.47 13.94
CA ARG A 79 -7.03 -15.90 14.16
C ARG A 79 -6.09 -16.84 13.40
N ALA A 80 -5.76 -16.53 12.16
CA ALA A 80 -4.90 -17.37 11.33
C ALA A 80 -3.44 -17.34 11.80
N THR A 81 -3.03 -16.25 12.46
CA THR A 81 -1.65 -16.07 12.89
C THR A 81 -1.44 -16.38 14.37
N ASP A 82 -2.48 -16.55 15.17
CA ASP A 82 -2.42 -16.70 16.64
C ASP A 82 -1.43 -17.78 17.14
N SER A 83 -1.30 -18.89 16.41
CA SER A 83 -0.36 -19.96 16.76
C SER A 83 1.11 -19.65 16.47
N VAL A 84 1.40 -18.59 15.71
CA VAL A 84 2.76 -18.16 15.37
C VAL A 84 3.33 -17.36 16.53
N ARG A 85 4.30 -17.98 17.22
CA ARG A 85 5.13 -17.33 18.24
C ARG A 85 6.27 -16.59 17.53
N ILE A 86 6.39 -15.32 17.82
CA ILE A 86 7.50 -14.44 17.43
C ILE A 86 8.42 -14.32 18.64
#